data_AF-A0A8J7EKQ0-F1
#
_entry.id   AF-A0A8J7EKQ0-F1
#
_cell.length_a   1.000
_cell.length_b   1.000
_cell.length_c   1.000
_cell.angle_alpha   90.00
_cell.angle_beta   90.00
_cell.angle_gamma   90.00
#
_symmetry.space_group_name_H-M   'P 1'
#
loop_
_entity.id
_entity.type
_entity.pdbx_description
1 polymer ?
#
loop_
_entity_poly.entity_id
_entity_poly.type
_entity_poly.pdbx_seq_one_letter_code
_entity_poly.pdbx_strand_id
1 'polypeptide(L)'
;MTDSFNHVTCPKCGYEENSISAQKCEICGQPLKKSKSLAPVIAGVGAAIFLAALGFTGYNAFFKKDAPAPQATAPAAPVDNSAATGADPTPAAPTSTSSQPANVANALSWGDRVLFTDAPNPDMQAGAAAYASGDYATAAARFETARNAVRNDPEALIYLNNAKLGSTPVLGIAVVVPIGDSPNTARELLRGVAQAQDEVIKAGTPFKVLIANDRNDAGQAEAIANALVQDPNVVGVIGHGTSTTTLAAAPIYQQGQLPMIAPTSTTTELATLARNGSNFVFRVIPSDQFTGTTLARHMLSLGKNRPIVFYNSQSSYSKSLQEAFSTTLGLEGGQVAKLVDLSQGNPTAELQGSGADAIVLLPDSATFDAAIAVAQLNQGQLPMLAGDAFYRIEALQKGGASLTGTVVTVPWHPLKSTPPFAQTSSGLWGGDVNWRTALSYDAFQALSSARTVGNVTPAQGQQGRAAIGQALAAQGFSANGSTGAISFLPSGDRNTTVLLVEVRPGTRSGTGFDFVPLP
;
A
#
# COMPACT_ATOMS: atom_id res chain seq x y z
N MET A 1 0.35 9.07 29.33
CA MET A 1 1.33 8.62 30.33
C MET A 1 2.44 7.93 29.57
N THR A 2 3.43 8.72 29.19
CA THR A 2 4.68 8.28 28.57
C THR A 2 5.72 8.04 29.67
N ASP A 3 6.69 7.18 29.39
CA ASP A 3 7.89 6.86 30.17
C ASP A 3 7.77 5.70 31.18
N SER A 4 8.15 4.50 30.73
CA SER A 4 8.83 3.54 31.60
C SER A 4 9.52 2.45 30.79
N PHE A 5 10.78 2.68 30.39
CA PHE A 5 11.66 1.57 29.98
C PHE A 5 13.12 1.71 30.43
N ASN A 6 13.53 2.73 31.19
CA ASN A 6 14.94 2.93 31.56
C ASN A 6 15.17 3.37 33.03
N HIS A 7 14.61 2.66 34.00
CA HIS A 7 14.95 2.88 35.42
C HIS A 7 15.25 1.57 36.17
N VAL A 8 16.00 1.68 37.27
CA VAL A 8 16.41 0.57 38.14
C VAL A 8 15.85 0.78 39.55
N THR A 9 15.10 -0.19 40.05
CA THR A 9 14.56 -0.16 41.42
C THR A 9 15.63 -0.45 42.46
N CYS A 10 15.71 0.38 43.50
CA CYS A 10 16.62 0.16 44.62
C CYS A 10 16.16 -1.03 45.47
N PRO A 11 17.00 -2.06 45.67
CA PRO A 11 16.61 -3.26 46.42
C PRO A 11 16.47 -3.04 47.94
N LYS A 12 16.91 -1.89 48.46
CA LYS A 12 16.85 -1.58 49.90
C LYS A 12 15.64 -0.73 50.27
N CYS A 13 15.33 0.32 49.50
CA CYS A 13 14.25 1.26 49.81
C CYS A 13 13.09 1.24 48.82
N GLY A 14 13.17 0.47 47.72
CA GLY A 14 12.10 0.37 46.73
C GLY A 14 11.92 1.57 45.81
N TYR A 15 12.84 2.55 45.82
CA TYR A 15 12.77 3.70 44.92
C TYR A 15 13.02 3.27 43.47
N GLU A 16 12.09 3.53 42.56
CA GLU A 16 12.04 2.94 41.21
C GLU A 16 12.64 3.81 40.09
N GLU A 17 12.93 5.08 40.35
CA GLU A 17 13.35 6.05 39.32
C GLU A 17 14.86 6.29 39.23
N ASN A 18 15.70 5.36 39.74
CA ASN A 18 17.15 5.53 39.55
C ASN A 18 17.48 5.32 38.06
N SER A 19 18.28 6.22 37.47
CA SER A 19 18.82 6.05 36.12
C SER A 19 19.54 4.71 35.96
N ILE A 20 19.46 4.09 34.77
CA ILE A 20 20.21 2.85 34.45
C ILE A 20 21.74 2.97 34.61
N SER A 21 22.27 4.20 34.62
CA SER A 21 23.70 4.46 34.84
C SER A 21 24.05 4.81 36.29
N ALA A 22 23.07 4.91 37.19
CA ALA A 22 23.28 5.27 38.59
C ALA A 22 24.04 4.17 39.35
N GLN A 23 25.15 4.53 39.99
CA GLN A 23 25.94 3.58 40.80
C GLN A 23 25.41 3.42 42.23
N LYS A 24 24.65 4.39 42.72
CA LYS A 24 24.03 4.40 44.05
C LYS A 24 22.61 4.92 43.93
N CYS A 25 21.73 4.44 44.81
CA CYS A 25 20.38 4.96 44.92
C CYS A 25 20.42 6.42 45.36
N GLU A 26 19.68 7.28 44.66
CA GLU A 26 19.64 8.72 44.93
C GLU A 26 19.06 9.05 46.31
N ILE A 27 18.15 8.22 46.81
CA ILE A 27 17.47 8.46 48.08
C ILE A 27 18.25 7.92 49.27
N CYS A 28 18.72 6.67 49.21
CA CYS A 28 19.29 5.99 50.38
C CYS A 28 20.80 5.71 50.29
N GLY A 29 21.44 6.10 49.18
CA GLY A 29 22.88 5.91 48.95
C GLY A 29 23.31 4.45 48.76
N GLN A 30 22.38 3.50 48.75
CA GLN A 30 22.69 2.08 48.59
C GLN A 30 23.31 1.80 47.22
N PRO A 31 24.43 1.06 47.12
CA PRO A 31 25.01 0.67 45.84
C PRO A 31 24.03 -0.18 45.02
N LEU A 32 23.80 0.21 43.76
CA LEU A 32 22.98 -0.55 42.82
C LEU A 32 23.90 -1.56 42.10
N LYS A 33 23.58 -2.86 42.17
CA LYS A 33 24.40 -3.90 41.53
C LYS A 33 24.33 -3.71 40.01
N LYS A 34 25.48 -3.59 39.34
CA LYS A 34 25.57 -3.65 37.88
C LYS A 34 24.84 -4.92 37.40
N SER A 35 23.74 -4.79 36.67
CA SER A 35 23.37 -5.85 35.74
C SER A 35 24.55 -5.97 34.76
N LYS A 36 24.99 -7.20 34.47
CA LYS A 36 26.04 -7.39 33.47
C LYS A 36 25.56 -6.71 32.19
N SER A 37 26.31 -5.71 31.75
CA SER A 37 26.15 -5.04 30.47
C SER A 37 25.74 -6.04 29.39
N LEU A 38 24.50 -5.95 28.91
CA LEU A 38 24.23 -6.35 27.54
C LEU A 38 24.91 -5.29 26.69
N ALA A 39 26.09 -5.63 26.19
CA ALA A 39 26.63 -4.96 25.03
C ALA A 39 25.53 -4.94 23.94
N PRO A 40 25.38 -3.83 23.20
CA PRO A 40 24.35 -3.76 22.18
C PRO A 40 24.65 -4.86 21.16
N VAL A 41 23.70 -5.79 20.98
CA VAL A 41 23.71 -6.73 19.87
C VAL A 41 23.42 -5.90 18.62
N ILE A 42 24.44 -5.20 18.13
CA ILE A 42 24.55 -4.74 16.75
C ILE A 42 24.94 -5.98 15.93
N ALA A 43 24.00 -6.91 15.85
CA ALA A 43 24.05 -8.09 14.99
C ALA A 43 22.61 -8.53 14.67
N GLY A 44 21.75 -7.57 14.35
CA GLY A 44 20.36 -7.80 13.94
C GLY A 44 20.01 -7.26 12.55
N VAL A 45 20.91 -6.53 11.90
CA VAL A 45 20.67 -5.95 10.56
C VAL A 45 21.55 -6.61 9.50
N GLY A 46 22.71 -7.14 9.87
CA GLY A 46 23.54 -7.94 8.96
C GLY A 46 22.98 -9.34 8.67
N ALA A 47 22.33 -9.97 9.66
CA ALA A 47 21.77 -11.32 9.51
C ALA A 47 20.49 -11.32 8.67
N ALA A 48 19.66 -10.27 8.70
CA ALA A 48 18.47 -10.18 7.85
C ALA A 48 18.84 -9.99 6.36
N ILE A 49 19.92 -9.24 6.08
CA ILE A 49 20.42 -9.04 4.71
C ILE A 49 21.16 -10.30 4.20
N PHE A 50 21.89 -11.01 5.08
CA PHE A 50 22.52 -12.30 4.72
C PHE A 50 21.51 -13.46 4.61
N LEU A 51 20.43 -13.47 5.42
CA LEU A 51 19.39 -14.50 5.38
C LEU A 51 18.40 -14.29 4.23
N ALA A 52 18.19 -13.06 3.77
CA ALA A 52 17.47 -12.81 2.51
C ALA A 52 18.23 -13.40 1.30
N ALA A 53 19.56 -13.28 1.28
CA ALA A 53 20.40 -13.88 0.24
C ALA A 53 20.48 -15.42 0.33
N LEU A 54 20.47 -15.99 1.55
CA LEU A 54 20.45 -17.44 1.77
C LEU A 54 19.05 -18.07 1.57
N GLY A 55 17.98 -17.32 1.82
CA GLY A 55 16.60 -17.76 1.51
C GLY A 55 16.37 -17.91 0.01
N PHE A 56 16.92 -17.00 -0.80
CA PHE A 56 16.80 -17.04 -2.26
C PHE A 56 17.62 -18.18 -2.90
N THR A 57 18.80 -18.49 -2.36
CA THR A 57 19.66 -19.59 -2.85
C THR A 57 19.24 -20.96 -2.30
N GLY A 58 18.81 -21.03 -1.03
CA GLY A 58 18.34 -22.27 -0.39
C GLY A 58 17.02 -22.78 -0.99
N TYR A 59 16.09 -21.89 -1.31
CA TYR A 59 14.82 -22.26 -1.94
C TYR A 59 15.02 -22.89 -3.34
N ASN A 60 15.91 -22.32 -4.16
CA ASN A 60 16.23 -22.87 -5.49
C ASN A 60 17.02 -24.18 -5.45
N ALA A 61 17.82 -24.41 -4.41
CA ALA A 61 18.63 -25.63 -4.28
C ALA A 61 17.83 -26.83 -3.74
N PHE A 62 16.78 -26.60 -2.95
CA PHE A 62 16.04 -27.68 -2.26
C PHE A 62 14.79 -28.17 -3.01
N PHE A 63 14.14 -27.33 -3.83
CA PHE A 63 12.85 -27.65 -4.47
C PHE A 63 12.92 -27.95 -5.98
N LYS A 64 14.12 -28.03 -6.57
CA LYS A 64 14.30 -28.30 -8.01
C LYS A 64 14.90 -29.67 -8.35
N LYS A 65 14.80 -30.65 -7.45
CA LYS A 65 15.53 -31.92 -7.59
C LYS A 65 14.91 -32.95 -8.54
N ASP A 66 13.71 -32.73 -9.06
CA ASP A 66 13.02 -33.69 -9.94
C ASP A 66 12.60 -33.08 -11.29
N ALA A 67 13.56 -32.53 -12.04
CA ALA A 67 13.38 -32.20 -13.46
C ALA A 67 14.35 -33.03 -14.32
N PRO A 68 13.89 -33.81 -15.32
CA PRO A 68 14.77 -34.53 -16.23
C PRO A 68 15.60 -33.56 -17.07
N ALA A 69 16.89 -33.89 -17.27
CA ALA A 69 17.83 -33.07 -18.04
C ALA A 69 17.40 -32.94 -19.52
N PRO A 70 17.53 -31.76 -20.15
CA PRO A 70 17.23 -31.59 -21.56
C PRO A 70 18.35 -32.16 -22.43
N GLN A 71 17.96 -33.01 -23.40
CA GLN A 71 18.83 -33.52 -24.44
C GLN A 71 19.23 -32.40 -25.42
N ALA A 72 20.52 -32.35 -25.76
CA ALA A 72 21.08 -31.44 -26.75
C ALA A 72 20.59 -31.82 -28.15
N THR A 73 20.14 -30.83 -28.93
CA THR A 73 19.90 -30.99 -30.38
C THR A 73 20.74 -29.98 -31.17
N ALA A 74 21.33 -30.52 -32.24
CA ALA A 74 22.28 -29.89 -33.16
C ALA A 74 21.60 -28.83 -34.08
N PRO A 75 22.36 -27.94 -34.73
CA PRO A 75 21.79 -26.84 -35.52
C PRO A 75 21.27 -27.33 -36.89
N ALA A 76 20.09 -26.86 -37.27
CA ALA A 76 19.49 -27.11 -38.59
C ALA A 76 19.79 -25.98 -39.59
N ALA A 77 20.10 -26.39 -40.82
CA ALA A 77 20.24 -25.56 -42.02
C ALA A 77 18.86 -25.20 -42.63
N PRO A 78 18.77 -24.28 -43.63
CA PRO A 78 17.52 -23.61 -43.97
C PRO A 78 16.75 -24.19 -45.18
N VAL A 79 15.54 -23.63 -45.41
CA VAL A 79 14.59 -23.69 -46.57
C VAL A 79 13.82 -25.01 -46.72
N ASP A 80 12.51 -25.10 -47.04
CA ASP A 80 11.69 -24.36 -48.02
C ASP A 80 10.16 -24.56 -47.83
N ASN A 81 9.35 -23.69 -48.46
CA ASN A 81 7.89 -23.60 -48.47
C ASN A 81 7.20 -24.68 -49.34
N SER A 82 6.10 -25.28 -48.87
CA SER A 82 4.89 -25.54 -49.68
C SER A 82 3.73 -26.09 -48.84
N ALA A 83 2.50 -25.76 -49.26
CA ALA A 83 1.24 -25.92 -48.56
C ALA A 83 0.56 -27.29 -48.78
N ALA A 84 -0.26 -27.75 -47.81
CA ALA A 84 -1.68 -28.11 -47.97
C ALA A 84 -2.30 -28.84 -46.75
N THR A 85 -3.41 -28.28 -46.25
CA THR A 85 -4.67 -28.87 -45.73
C THR A 85 -4.68 -30.02 -44.70
N GLY A 86 -5.32 -29.77 -43.55
CA GLY A 86 -5.90 -30.79 -42.66
C GLY A 86 -6.29 -30.20 -41.30
N ALA A 87 -7.58 -30.31 -40.93
CA ALA A 87 -8.17 -29.70 -39.74
C ALA A 87 -8.01 -30.57 -38.48
N ASP A 88 -7.74 -29.95 -37.33
CA ASP A 88 -8.11 -30.43 -35.98
C ASP A 88 -8.10 -29.25 -34.98
N PRO A 89 -9.02 -29.17 -33.98
CA PRO A 89 -9.19 -27.98 -33.15
C PRO A 89 -8.26 -28.03 -31.93
N THR A 90 -7.32 -27.08 -31.85
CA THR A 90 -6.45 -26.89 -30.69
C THR A 90 -7.07 -25.84 -29.75
N PRO A 91 -6.98 -25.97 -28.40
CA PRO A 91 -7.63 -25.07 -27.46
C PRO A 91 -7.06 -23.65 -27.56
N ALA A 92 -7.96 -22.66 -27.52
CA ALA A 92 -7.60 -21.25 -27.52
C ALA A 92 -6.69 -20.92 -26.32
N ALA A 93 -5.46 -20.51 -26.62
CA ALA A 93 -4.61 -19.83 -25.67
C ALA A 93 -5.29 -18.51 -25.25
N PRO A 94 -5.19 -18.10 -23.97
CA PRO A 94 -5.76 -16.83 -23.53
C PRO A 94 -5.01 -15.71 -24.25
N THR A 95 -5.75 -14.94 -25.05
CA THR A 95 -5.27 -13.70 -25.66
C THR A 95 -5.02 -12.68 -24.55
N SER A 96 -3.78 -12.58 -24.07
CA SER A 96 -3.29 -11.35 -23.45
C SER A 96 -3.14 -10.33 -24.57
N THR A 97 -4.17 -9.50 -24.77
CA THR A 97 -3.99 -8.27 -25.53
C THR A 97 -3.04 -7.39 -24.72
N SER A 98 -1.76 -7.35 -25.10
CA SER A 98 -0.88 -6.25 -24.72
C SER A 98 -1.47 -4.99 -25.35
N SER A 99 -2.29 -4.26 -24.59
CA SER A 99 -2.73 -2.95 -25.02
C SER A 99 -1.49 -2.07 -25.11
N GLN A 100 -1.21 -1.54 -26.30
CA GLN A 100 -0.32 -0.39 -26.46
C GLN A 100 -0.63 0.62 -25.34
N PRO A 101 0.38 1.21 -24.67
CA PRO A 101 0.13 2.18 -23.61
C PRO A 101 -0.80 3.24 -24.18
N ALA A 102 -1.94 3.42 -23.53
CA ALA A 102 -2.87 4.46 -23.95
C ALA A 102 -2.12 5.78 -23.89
N ASN A 103 -2.43 6.70 -24.81
CA ASN A 103 -1.82 8.02 -24.84
C ASN A 103 -1.76 8.59 -23.41
N VAL A 104 -0.55 8.68 -22.83
CA VAL A 104 -0.35 9.00 -21.41
C VAL A 104 -1.02 10.32 -21.07
N ALA A 105 -1.05 11.26 -22.02
CA ALA A 105 -1.76 12.52 -21.86
C ALA A 105 -3.22 12.30 -21.44
N ASN A 106 -3.89 11.26 -21.95
CA ASN A 106 -5.29 10.93 -21.62
C ASN A 106 -5.48 10.30 -20.24
N ALA A 107 -4.41 9.85 -19.60
CA ALA A 107 -4.44 9.29 -18.25
C ALA A 107 -4.23 10.35 -17.16
N LEU A 108 -3.78 11.55 -17.53
CA LEU A 108 -3.40 12.63 -16.61
C LEU A 108 -4.43 13.76 -16.65
N SER A 109 -4.70 14.38 -15.50
CA SER A 109 -5.43 15.64 -15.47
C SER A 109 -5.18 16.49 -14.22
N TRP A 110 -4.96 17.78 -14.44
CA TRP A 110 -4.95 18.83 -13.42
C TRP A 110 -6.36 19.36 -13.12
N GLY A 111 -7.38 18.86 -13.80
CA GLY A 111 -8.74 19.40 -13.82
C GLY A 111 -9.25 19.72 -15.22
N ASP A 112 -8.41 19.60 -16.25
CA ASP A 112 -8.74 19.78 -17.67
C ASP A 112 -9.54 18.61 -18.29
N ARG A 113 -9.74 17.52 -17.55
CA ARG A 113 -10.52 16.34 -17.95
C ARG A 113 -11.07 15.60 -16.74
N VAL A 114 -12.24 14.99 -16.91
CA VAL A 114 -12.80 14.05 -15.94
C VAL A 114 -12.24 12.65 -16.21
N LEU A 115 -11.64 12.02 -15.19
CA LEU A 115 -11.04 10.69 -15.27
C LEU A 115 -11.99 9.58 -14.82
N PHE A 116 -12.93 9.88 -13.93
CA PHE A 116 -13.96 8.94 -13.51
C PHE A 116 -15.18 9.00 -14.44
N THR A 117 -15.48 7.90 -15.12
CA THR A 117 -16.56 7.82 -16.12
C THR A 117 -17.73 6.93 -15.69
N ASP A 118 -17.61 6.26 -14.54
CA ASP A 118 -18.61 5.39 -13.91
C ASP A 118 -19.86 6.15 -13.42
N ALA A 119 -19.73 7.45 -13.13
CA ALA A 119 -20.83 8.31 -12.73
C ALA A 119 -20.74 9.68 -13.42
N PRO A 120 -21.28 9.84 -14.65
CA PRO A 120 -21.19 11.09 -15.40
C PRO A 120 -21.83 12.28 -14.67
N ASN A 121 -21.15 13.42 -14.63
CA ASN A 121 -21.64 14.66 -14.04
C ASN A 121 -21.41 15.85 -14.99
N PRO A 122 -22.49 16.48 -15.53
CA PRO A 122 -22.41 17.62 -16.44
C PRO A 122 -21.57 18.79 -15.94
N ASP A 123 -21.61 19.09 -14.65
CA ASP A 123 -20.83 20.18 -14.08
C ASP A 123 -19.34 19.80 -13.99
N MET A 124 -19.00 18.54 -13.76
CA MET A 124 -17.60 18.09 -13.88
C MET A 124 -17.07 18.27 -15.31
N GLN A 125 -17.87 17.92 -16.31
CA GLN A 125 -17.46 18.06 -17.72
C GLN A 125 -17.35 19.53 -18.14
N ALA A 126 -18.31 20.37 -17.76
CA ALA A 126 -18.27 21.80 -18.03
C ALA A 126 -17.12 22.48 -17.29
N GLY A 127 -16.85 22.10 -16.03
CA GLY A 127 -15.71 22.58 -15.26
C GLY A 127 -14.39 22.21 -15.90
N ALA A 128 -14.27 20.97 -16.39
CA ALA A 128 -13.07 20.51 -17.07
C ALA A 128 -12.79 21.25 -18.39
N ALA A 129 -13.84 21.47 -19.20
CA ALA A 129 -13.72 22.27 -20.42
C ALA A 129 -13.28 23.72 -20.13
N ALA A 130 -13.84 24.35 -19.09
CA ALA A 130 -13.46 25.69 -18.66
C ALA A 130 -12.01 25.76 -18.14
N TYR A 131 -11.58 24.76 -17.35
CA TYR A 131 -10.21 24.66 -16.88
C TYR A 131 -9.23 24.53 -18.05
N ALA A 132 -9.55 23.69 -19.04
CA ALA A 132 -8.73 23.49 -20.23
C ALA A 132 -8.59 24.76 -21.09
N SER A 133 -9.59 25.64 -21.09
CA SER A 133 -9.53 26.95 -21.76
C SER A 133 -8.90 28.06 -20.92
N GLY A 134 -8.47 27.77 -19.68
CA GLY A 134 -7.92 28.75 -18.74
C GLY A 134 -8.95 29.63 -18.03
N ASP A 135 -10.25 29.34 -18.17
CA ASP A 135 -11.32 30.00 -17.43
C ASP A 135 -11.49 29.33 -16.05
N TYR A 136 -10.54 29.62 -15.17
CA TYR A 136 -10.48 29.04 -13.84
C TYR A 136 -11.64 29.47 -12.92
N ALA A 137 -12.23 30.63 -13.16
CA ALA A 137 -13.37 31.12 -12.39
C ALA A 137 -14.64 30.28 -12.69
N THR A 138 -14.94 30.07 -13.97
CA THR A 138 -16.04 29.18 -14.38
C THR A 138 -15.76 27.74 -13.95
N ALA A 139 -14.51 27.27 -14.11
CA ALA A 139 -14.12 25.93 -13.67
C ALA A 139 -14.40 25.73 -12.18
N ALA A 140 -13.97 26.67 -11.33
CA ALA A 140 -14.20 26.60 -9.88
C ALA A 140 -15.70 26.57 -9.54
N ALA A 141 -16.52 27.44 -10.16
CA ALA A 141 -17.97 27.45 -9.91
C ALA A 141 -18.65 26.12 -10.30
N ARG A 142 -18.22 25.51 -11.40
CA ARG A 142 -18.73 24.22 -11.87
C ARG A 142 -18.31 23.06 -10.98
N PHE A 143 -17.03 22.97 -10.62
CA PHE A 143 -16.57 21.93 -9.69
C PHE A 143 -17.19 22.07 -8.29
N GLU A 144 -17.46 23.29 -7.83
CA GLU A 144 -18.18 23.52 -6.57
C GLU A 144 -19.63 23.01 -6.65
N THR A 145 -20.32 23.26 -7.77
CA THR A 145 -21.66 22.73 -8.01
C THR A 145 -21.66 21.20 -8.03
N ALA A 146 -20.71 20.58 -8.75
CA ALA A 146 -20.54 19.13 -8.78
C ALA A 146 -20.28 18.55 -7.39
N ARG A 147 -19.40 19.19 -6.61
CA ARG A 147 -19.03 18.78 -5.25
C ARG A 147 -20.18 18.95 -4.24
N ASN A 148 -21.08 19.91 -4.45
CA ASN A 148 -22.29 20.06 -3.64
C ASN A 148 -23.32 18.98 -3.96
N ALA A 149 -23.43 18.56 -5.23
CA ALA A 149 -24.31 17.47 -5.63
C ALA A 149 -23.81 16.11 -5.11
N VAL A 150 -22.50 15.87 -5.18
CA VAL A 150 -21.88 14.61 -4.72
C VAL A 150 -20.78 14.93 -3.70
N ARG A 151 -21.19 15.04 -2.43
CA ARG A 151 -20.26 15.41 -1.35
C ARG A 151 -19.04 14.48 -1.25
N ASN A 152 -19.22 13.21 -1.58
CA ASN A 152 -18.19 12.20 -1.41
C ASN A 152 -17.26 12.02 -2.64
N ASP A 153 -17.29 12.96 -3.59
CA ASP A 153 -16.45 12.95 -4.79
C ASP A 153 -15.11 13.69 -4.55
N PRO A 154 -13.97 12.97 -4.45
CA PRO A 154 -12.67 13.61 -4.26
C PRO A 154 -12.10 14.24 -5.53
N GLU A 155 -12.50 13.79 -6.73
CA GLU A 155 -12.02 14.36 -8.00
C GLU A 155 -12.53 15.81 -8.12
N ALA A 156 -13.82 16.03 -7.85
CA ALA A 156 -14.44 17.35 -7.81
C ALA A 156 -13.73 18.29 -6.82
N LEU A 157 -13.37 17.83 -5.62
CA LEU A 157 -12.69 18.66 -4.62
C LEU A 157 -11.26 19.02 -5.06
N ILE A 158 -10.51 18.05 -5.61
CA ILE A 158 -9.15 18.31 -6.12
C ILE A 158 -9.19 19.33 -7.26
N TYR A 159 -10.10 19.16 -8.21
CA TYR A 159 -10.22 20.07 -9.35
C TYR A 159 -10.73 21.45 -8.95
N LEU A 160 -11.66 21.53 -8.00
CA LEU A 160 -12.08 22.79 -7.38
C LEU A 160 -10.89 23.53 -6.77
N ASN A 161 -10.06 22.83 -5.99
CA ASN A 161 -8.87 23.41 -5.36
C ASN A 161 -7.85 23.91 -6.40
N ASN A 162 -7.58 23.10 -7.43
CA ASN A 162 -6.69 23.49 -8.52
C ASN A 162 -7.22 24.72 -9.28
N ALA A 163 -8.53 24.77 -9.57
CA ALA A 163 -9.18 25.88 -10.26
C ALA A 163 -9.15 27.16 -9.41
N LYS A 164 -9.38 27.07 -8.09
CA LYS A 164 -9.27 28.21 -7.16
C LYS A 164 -7.85 28.79 -7.11
N LEU A 165 -6.81 27.95 -7.28
CA LEU A 165 -5.43 28.42 -7.41
C LEU A 165 -5.14 29.05 -8.77
N GLY A 166 -5.91 28.72 -9.80
CA GLY A 166 -5.84 29.32 -11.14
C GLY A 166 -4.43 29.27 -11.74
N SER A 167 -3.93 30.40 -12.24
CA SER A 167 -2.58 30.51 -12.81
C SER A 167 -1.48 30.77 -11.77
N THR A 168 -1.79 30.72 -10.47
CA THR A 168 -0.79 30.96 -9.41
C THR A 168 0.35 29.94 -9.52
N PRO A 169 1.63 30.39 -9.53
CA PRO A 169 2.76 29.48 -9.59
C PRO A 169 2.88 28.75 -8.25
N VAL A 170 2.48 27.48 -8.23
CA VAL A 170 2.54 26.59 -7.07
C VAL A 170 3.11 25.25 -7.48
N LEU A 171 3.67 24.54 -6.52
CA LEU A 171 4.20 23.20 -6.72
C LEU A 171 3.07 22.19 -6.98
N GLY A 172 3.39 21.15 -7.73
CA GLY A 172 2.49 20.05 -8.05
C GLY A 172 2.86 18.76 -7.33
N ILE A 173 1.84 18.02 -6.87
CA ILE A 173 1.99 16.62 -6.44
C ILE A 173 1.15 15.77 -7.39
N ALA A 174 1.75 14.72 -7.96
CA ALA A 174 1.00 13.74 -8.73
C ALA A 174 0.45 12.66 -7.80
N VAL A 175 -0.81 12.26 -7.98
CA VAL A 175 -1.43 11.11 -7.33
C VAL A 175 -1.79 10.08 -8.40
N VAL A 176 -1.17 8.91 -8.33
CA VAL A 176 -1.34 7.85 -9.34
C VAL A 176 -2.18 6.71 -8.78
N VAL A 177 -3.34 6.48 -9.40
CA VAL A 177 -4.42 5.62 -8.87
C VAL A 177 -5.03 4.72 -9.95
N PRO A 178 -5.55 3.53 -9.58
CA PRO A 178 -6.03 2.55 -10.54
C PRO A 178 -7.51 2.76 -10.91
N ILE A 179 -7.87 3.95 -11.45
CA ILE A 179 -9.27 4.29 -11.76
C ILE A 179 -9.89 3.26 -12.72
N GLY A 180 -9.13 2.77 -13.71
CA GLY A 180 -9.63 1.79 -14.69
C GLY A 180 -9.88 0.37 -14.16
N ASP A 181 -9.28 0.00 -13.02
CA ASP A 181 -9.39 -1.34 -12.40
C ASP A 181 -10.33 -1.31 -11.19
N SER A 182 -10.11 -0.36 -10.27
CA SER A 182 -10.87 -0.24 -9.04
C SER A 182 -11.22 1.23 -8.74
N PRO A 183 -12.30 1.76 -9.34
CA PRO A 183 -12.74 3.14 -9.13
C PRO A 183 -12.94 3.49 -7.65
N ASN A 184 -13.55 2.60 -6.86
CA ASN A 184 -13.77 2.83 -5.42
C ASN A 184 -12.46 2.96 -4.66
N THR A 185 -11.50 2.06 -4.90
CA THR A 185 -10.14 2.15 -4.33
C THR A 185 -9.50 3.47 -4.72
N ALA A 186 -9.54 3.86 -6.00
CA ALA A 186 -9.00 5.13 -6.45
C ALA A 186 -9.64 6.34 -5.72
N ARG A 187 -10.96 6.36 -5.53
CA ARG A 187 -11.64 7.41 -4.76
C ARG A 187 -11.17 7.42 -3.30
N GLU A 188 -10.98 6.27 -2.66
CA GLU A 188 -10.50 6.19 -1.28
C GLU A 188 -9.10 6.81 -1.11
N LEU A 189 -8.17 6.55 -2.03
CA LEU A 189 -6.85 7.21 -2.03
C LEU A 189 -6.99 8.72 -2.26
N LEU A 190 -7.78 9.12 -3.26
CA LEU A 190 -7.96 10.53 -3.61
C LEU A 190 -8.63 11.34 -2.50
N ARG A 191 -9.50 10.75 -1.68
CA ARG A 191 -10.07 11.45 -0.50
C ARG A 191 -8.99 11.91 0.47
N GLY A 192 -7.96 11.08 0.71
CA GLY A 192 -6.87 11.42 1.61
C GLY A 192 -6.07 12.60 1.07
N VAL A 193 -5.74 12.53 -0.22
CA VAL A 193 -5.02 13.59 -0.95
C VAL A 193 -5.83 14.89 -1.01
N ALA A 194 -7.11 14.83 -1.36
CA ALA A 194 -7.99 15.99 -1.50
C ALA A 194 -8.15 16.73 -0.17
N GLN A 195 -8.31 15.99 0.93
CA GLN A 195 -8.41 16.57 2.27
C GLN A 195 -7.09 17.25 2.67
N ALA A 196 -5.95 16.57 2.52
CA ALA A 196 -4.65 17.16 2.84
C ALA A 196 -4.36 18.40 1.98
N GLN A 197 -4.70 18.36 0.68
CA GLN A 197 -4.57 19.49 -0.22
C GLN A 197 -5.36 20.72 0.26
N ASP A 198 -6.63 20.53 0.61
CA ASP A 198 -7.50 21.61 1.10
C ASP A 198 -6.95 22.23 2.40
N GLU A 199 -6.46 21.39 3.33
CA GLU A 199 -5.86 21.84 4.59
C GLU A 199 -4.57 22.64 4.38
N VAL A 200 -3.65 22.19 3.51
CA VAL A 200 -2.40 22.93 3.24
C VAL A 200 -2.62 24.23 2.45
N ILE A 201 -3.66 24.29 1.61
CA ILE A 201 -4.07 25.53 0.94
C ILE A 201 -4.51 26.55 2.00
N LYS A 202 -5.36 26.14 2.95
CA LYS A 202 -5.80 26.98 4.07
C LYS A 202 -4.65 27.40 4.98
N ALA A 203 -3.63 26.56 5.12
CA ALA A 203 -2.42 26.87 5.89
C ALA A 203 -1.41 27.78 5.15
N GLY A 204 -1.67 28.16 3.89
CA GLY A 204 -0.81 29.06 3.12
C GLY A 204 0.38 28.37 2.44
N THR A 205 0.41 27.04 2.39
CA THR A 205 1.43 26.25 1.68
C THR A 205 0.80 25.46 0.52
N PRO A 206 0.21 26.12 -0.49
CA PRO A 206 -0.62 25.47 -1.48
C PRO A 206 0.18 24.54 -2.39
N PHE A 207 -0.52 23.50 -2.86
CA PHE A 207 -0.10 22.61 -3.95
C PHE A 207 -1.26 22.41 -4.92
N LYS A 208 -0.94 22.28 -6.21
CA LYS A 208 -1.85 21.65 -7.17
C LYS A 208 -1.68 20.13 -7.14
N VAL A 209 -2.75 19.41 -7.45
CA VAL A 209 -2.72 17.94 -7.53
C VAL A 209 -3.02 17.49 -8.96
N LEU A 210 -2.11 16.71 -9.53
CA LEU A 210 -2.29 16.02 -10.81
C LEU A 210 -2.80 14.61 -10.53
N ILE A 211 -3.99 14.27 -11.03
CA ILE A 211 -4.49 12.89 -10.94
C ILE A 211 -4.01 12.12 -12.17
N ALA A 212 -3.47 10.92 -11.96
CA ALA A 212 -3.06 10.02 -13.04
C ALA A 212 -3.69 8.63 -12.88
N ASN A 213 -4.24 8.08 -13.96
CA ASN A 213 -4.86 6.75 -14.00
C ASN A 213 -3.90 5.70 -14.58
N ASP A 214 -3.30 4.87 -13.74
CA ASP A 214 -2.44 3.77 -14.20
C ASP A 214 -3.21 2.50 -14.58
N ARG A 215 -4.52 2.45 -14.31
CA ARG A 215 -5.42 1.31 -14.60
C ARG A 215 -4.95 -0.02 -13.99
N ASN A 216 -4.10 0.01 -12.97
CA ASN A 216 -3.42 -1.18 -12.45
C ASN A 216 -2.60 -1.94 -13.53
N ASP A 217 -2.07 -1.23 -14.53
CA ASP A 217 -1.23 -1.78 -15.60
C ASP A 217 0.23 -1.33 -15.45
N ALA A 218 1.18 -2.27 -15.47
CA ALA A 218 2.59 -1.98 -15.25
C ALA A 218 3.19 -1.10 -16.37
N GLY A 219 2.83 -1.35 -17.63
CA GLY A 219 3.33 -0.57 -18.76
C GLY A 219 2.80 0.88 -18.75
N GLN A 220 1.52 1.05 -18.41
CA GLN A 220 0.92 2.37 -18.21
C GLN A 220 1.56 3.09 -17.01
N ALA A 221 1.88 2.38 -15.93
CA ALA A 221 2.57 2.94 -14.77
C ALA A 221 3.98 3.46 -15.13
N GLU A 222 4.76 2.69 -15.89
CA GLU A 222 6.07 3.13 -16.41
C GLU A 222 5.93 4.36 -17.32
N ALA A 223 4.93 4.36 -18.21
CA ALA A 223 4.70 5.47 -19.13
C ALA A 223 4.30 6.76 -18.39
N ILE A 224 3.48 6.66 -17.35
CA ILE A 224 3.14 7.77 -16.45
C ILE A 224 4.39 8.24 -15.70
N ALA A 225 5.19 7.32 -15.15
CA ALA A 225 6.40 7.68 -14.41
C ALA A 225 7.39 8.46 -15.29
N ASN A 226 7.60 8.00 -16.53
CA ASN A 226 8.42 8.70 -17.52
C ASN A 226 7.87 10.09 -17.85
N ALA A 227 6.56 10.28 -17.95
CA ALA A 227 5.98 11.61 -18.17
C ALA A 227 6.18 12.54 -16.96
N LEU A 228 5.96 12.03 -15.74
CA LEU A 228 6.05 12.81 -14.51
C LEU A 228 7.48 13.26 -14.19
N VAL A 229 8.50 12.42 -14.45
CA VAL A 229 9.90 12.86 -14.27
C VAL A 229 10.27 14.00 -15.22
N GLN A 230 9.61 14.12 -16.36
CA GLN A 230 9.83 15.22 -17.32
C GLN A 230 9.00 16.48 -17.02
N ASP A 231 7.97 16.43 -16.16
CA ASP A 231 7.13 17.60 -15.85
C ASP A 231 7.69 18.42 -14.66
N PRO A 232 8.38 19.54 -14.90
CA PRO A 232 9.07 20.30 -13.85
C PRO A 232 8.14 20.84 -12.76
N ASN A 233 6.83 20.87 -12.98
CA ASN A 233 5.85 21.32 -11.99
C ASN A 233 5.56 20.25 -10.92
N VAL A 234 5.77 18.98 -11.24
CA VAL A 234 5.56 17.86 -10.32
C VAL A 234 6.81 17.68 -9.46
N VAL A 235 6.66 17.81 -8.14
CA VAL A 235 7.78 17.68 -7.19
C VAL A 235 7.70 16.47 -6.26
N GLY A 236 6.60 15.73 -6.31
CA GLY A 236 6.45 14.47 -5.61
C GLY A 236 5.31 13.65 -6.17
N VAL A 237 5.33 12.36 -5.88
CA VAL A 237 4.34 11.39 -6.31
C VAL A 237 3.74 10.68 -5.10
N ILE A 238 2.41 10.58 -5.04
CA ILE A 238 1.70 9.71 -4.12
C ILE A 238 1.16 8.54 -4.94
N GLY A 239 1.67 7.35 -4.69
CA GLY A 239 1.35 6.18 -5.49
C GLY A 239 2.54 5.24 -5.67
N HIS A 240 2.39 4.20 -6.48
CA HIS A 240 1.15 3.82 -7.17
C HIS A 240 0.19 3.05 -6.25
N GLY A 241 -1.01 2.75 -6.75
CA GLY A 241 -2.08 2.12 -5.97
C GLY A 241 -1.89 0.64 -5.67
N THR A 242 -1.00 -0.07 -6.38
CA THR A 242 -0.72 -1.50 -6.18
C THR A 242 0.77 -1.79 -6.11
N SER A 243 1.17 -2.94 -5.55
CA SER A 243 2.58 -3.32 -5.49
C SER A 243 3.20 -3.53 -6.88
N THR A 244 2.45 -4.10 -7.82
CA THR A 244 2.94 -4.37 -9.19
C THR A 244 3.20 -3.08 -9.97
N THR A 245 2.28 -2.11 -9.94
CA THR A 245 2.50 -0.82 -10.63
C THR A 245 3.58 0.03 -9.95
N THR A 246 3.67 -0.04 -8.62
CA THR A 246 4.76 0.64 -7.88
C THR A 246 6.13 0.07 -8.22
N LEU A 247 6.31 -1.26 -8.31
CA LEU A 247 7.60 -1.85 -8.68
C LEU A 247 8.03 -1.49 -10.10
N ALA A 248 7.08 -1.32 -11.02
CA ALA A 248 7.38 -0.87 -12.38
C ALA A 248 7.80 0.61 -12.43
N ALA A 249 7.11 1.48 -11.69
CA ALA A 249 7.34 2.93 -11.73
C ALA A 249 8.51 3.42 -10.84
N ALA A 250 8.72 2.79 -9.68
CA ALA A 250 9.66 3.26 -8.66
C ALA A 250 11.12 3.42 -9.12
N PRO A 251 11.70 2.51 -9.94
CA PRO A 251 13.04 2.70 -10.49
C PRO A 251 13.19 3.97 -11.33
N ILE A 252 12.15 4.35 -12.08
CA ILE A 252 12.13 5.56 -12.93
C ILE A 252 12.14 6.81 -12.04
N TYR A 253 11.31 6.85 -11.00
CA TYR A 253 11.28 7.95 -10.03
C TYR A 253 12.61 8.07 -9.27
N GLN A 254 13.18 6.94 -8.85
CA GLN A 254 14.47 6.88 -8.18
C GLN A 254 15.61 7.42 -9.05
N GLN A 255 15.63 7.08 -10.34
CA GLN A 255 16.61 7.59 -11.30
C GLN A 255 16.39 9.08 -11.61
N GLY A 256 15.13 9.49 -11.76
CA GLY A 256 14.74 10.87 -12.04
C GLY A 256 14.79 11.81 -10.83
N GLN A 257 15.19 11.30 -9.66
CA GLN A 257 15.23 12.04 -8.39
C GLN A 257 13.88 12.71 -8.04
N LEU A 258 12.78 12.08 -8.42
CA LEU A 258 11.41 12.53 -8.11
C LEU A 258 10.92 11.70 -6.92
N PRO A 259 10.77 12.29 -5.71
CA PRO A 259 10.37 11.51 -4.55
C PRO A 259 8.95 10.97 -4.71
N MET A 260 8.78 9.68 -4.45
CA MET A 260 7.48 9.00 -4.38
C MET A 260 7.22 8.48 -2.97
N ILE A 261 5.95 8.54 -2.54
CA ILE A 261 5.49 7.91 -1.32
C ILE A 261 4.33 6.97 -1.66
N ALA A 262 4.52 5.66 -1.48
CA ALA A 262 3.50 4.66 -1.71
C ALA A 262 2.57 4.56 -0.47
N PRO A 263 1.26 4.84 -0.62
CA PRO A 263 0.31 4.73 0.48
C PRO A 263 -0.29 3.33 0.64
N THR A 264 -0.16 2.46 -0.36
CA THR A 264 -0.85 1.15 -0.41
C THR A 264 0.02 -0.02 -0.89
N SER A 265 1.23 0.21 -1.41
CA SER A 265 2.11 -0.87 -1.88
C SER A 265 2.93 -1.48 -0.74
N THR A 266 2.65 -2.74 -0.42
CA THR A 266 3.19 -3.44 0.76
C THR A 266 4.32 -4.42 0.43
N THR A 267 4.58 -4.73 -0.84
CA THR A 267 5.58 -5.72 -1.24
C THR A 267 6.94 -5.49 -0.57
N THR A 268 7.58 -6.57 -0.12
CA THR A 268 8.91 -6.53 0.50
C THR A 268 9.99 -6.11 -0.48
N GLU A 269 9.80 -6.32 -1.79
CA GLU A 269 10.75 -5.93 -2.83
C GLU A 269 10.99 -4.42 -2.90
N LEU A 270 10.02 -3.60 -2.48
CA LEU A 270 10.15 -2.14 -2.53
C LEU A 270 11.35 -1.63 -1.71
N ALA A 271 11.63 -2.25 -0.56
CA ALA A 271 12.76 -1.89 0.30
C ALA A 271 14.13 -2.16 -0.35
N THR A 272 14.19 -2.99 -1.40
CA THR A 272 15.44 -3.29 -2.13
C THR A 272 15.85 -2.15 -3.07
N LEU A 273 14.92 -1.24 -3.38
CA LEU A 273 15.18 -0.07 -4.23
C LEU A 273 15.91 1.06 -3.48
N ALA A 274 15.95 0.97 -2.14
CA ALA A 274 16.55 2.00 -1.31
C ALA A 274 18.03 2.22 -1.62
N ARG A 275 18.43 3.49 -1.65
CA ARG A 275 19.82 3.91 -1.85
C ARG A 275 20.27 4.75 -0.65
N ASN A 276 21.26 4.26 0.10
CA ASN A 276 21.83 4.99 1.24
C ASN A 276 22.25 6.40 0.82
N GLY A 277 21.65 7.43 1.42
CA GLY A 277 21.97 8.84 1.15
C GLY A 277 21.42 9.41 -0.17
N SER A 278 20.60 8.68 -0.92
CA SER A 278 19.98 9.15 -2.18
C SER A 278 18.63 8.46 -2.45
N ASN A 279 17.86 8.18 -1.41
CA ASN A 279 16.58 7.49 -1.54
C ASN A 279 15.48 8.45 -2.00
N PHE A 280 14.70 8.03 -2.99
CA PHE A 280 13.53 8.75 -3.49
C PHE A 280 12.25 7.89 -3.47
N VAL A 281 12.33 6.68 -2.91
CA VAL A 281 11.21 5.74 -2.83
C VAL A 281 10.88 5.49 -1.36
N PHE A 282 9.68 5.91 -0.95
CA PHE A 282 9.22 5.79 0.42
C PHE A 282 7.86 5.10 0.47
N ARG A 283 7.49 4.56 1.63
CA ARG A 283 6.11 4.11 1.89
C ARG A 283 5.67 4.43 3.30
N VAL A 284 4.40 4.80 3.44
CA VAL A 284 3.78 5.08 4.74
C VAL A 284 2.99 3.88 5.28
N ILE A 285 2.64 2.94 4.41
CA ILE A 285 2.03 1.66 4.78
C ILE A 285 3.11 0.67 5.28
N PRO A 286 2.83 -0.16 6.31
CA PRO A 286 3.74 -1.23 6.70
C PRO A 286 3.92 -2.27 5.59
N SER A 287 5.06 -2.96 5.61
CA SER A 287 5.39 -3.98 4.62
C SER A 287 4.65 -5.29 4.84
N ASP A 288 4.57 -6.10 3.78
CA ASP A 288 4.03 -7.47 3.82
C ASP A 288 4.78 -8.35 4.82
N GLN A 289 6.02 -8.03 5.17
CA GLN A 289 6.73 -8.72 6.24
C GLN A 289 6.02 -8.55 7.58
N PHE A 290 5.60 -7.33 7.93
CA PHE A 290 4.86 -7.09 9.18
C PHE A 290 3.48 -7.75 9.13
N THR A 291 2.79 -7.63 8.00
CA THR A 291 1.46 -8.21 7.79
C THR A 291 1.48 -9.74 7.86
N GLY A 292 2.36 -10.39 7.10
CA GLY A 292 2.52 -11.84 7.05
C GLY A 292 2.95 -12.42 8.40
N THR A 293 3.88 -11.75 9.11
CA THR A 293 4.25 -12.15 10.47
C THR A 293 3.08 -12.04 11.45
N THR A 294 2.28 -10.97 11.37
CA THR A 294 1.11 -10.77 12.23
C THR A 294 0.06 -11.85 11.98
N LEU A 295 -0.24 -12.16 10.71
CA LEU A 295 -1.18 -13.23 10.34
C LEU A 295 -0.71 -14.61 10.83
N ALA A 296 0.56 -14.96 10.62
CA ALA A 296 1.11 -16.25 11.05
C ALA A 296 1.03 -16.42 12.57
N ARG A 297 1.45 -15.40 13.33
CA ARG A 297 1.40 -15.41 14.80
C ARG A 297 -0.02 -15.44 15.33
N HIS A 298 -0.93 -14.70 14.71
CA HIS A 298 -2.34 -14.75 15.10
C HIS A 298 -2.91 -16.16 14.88
N MET A 299 -2.67 -16.77 13.72
CA MET A 299 -3.11 -18.13 13.45
C MET A 299 -2.55 -19.15 14.47
N LEU A 300 -1.25 -19.08 14.77
CA LEU A 300 -0.61 -19.93 15.78
C LEU A 300 -1.21 -19.72 17.18
N SER A 301 -1.58 -18.48 17.52
CA SER A 301 -2.26 -18.18 18.80
C SER A 301 -3.65 -18.81 18.91
N LEU A 302 -4.30 -19.11 17.78
CA LEU A 302 -5.57 -19.85 17.73
C LEU A 302 -5.36 -21.38 17.83
N GLY A 303 -4.11 -21.84 18.03
CA GLY A 303 -3.75 -23.26 18.02
C GLY A 303 -3.82 -23.89 16.63
N LYS A 304 -3.79 -23.08 15.58
CA LYS A 304 -3.79 -23.51 14.18
C LYS A 304 -2.40 -23.37 13.60
N ASN A 305 -1.90 -24.40 12.92
CA ASN A 305 -0.53 -24.42 12.42
C ASN A 305 -0.39 -25.00 11.02
N ARG A 306 -1.50 -25.41 10.40
CA ARG A 306 -1.49 -26.11 9.13
C ARG A 306 -2.51 -25.57 8.13
N PRO A 307 -2.33 -24.33 7.62
CA PRO A 307 -3.30 -23.69 6.74
C PRO A 307 -3.20 -24.16 5.29
N ILE A 308 -4.30 -24.03 4.57
CA ILE A 308 -4.30 -23.87 3.12
C ILE A 308 -4.26 -22.38 2.76
N VAL A 309 -3.37 -21.99 1.85
CA VAL A 309 -3.15 -20.59 1.48
C VAL A 309 -3.53 -20.37 0.03
N PHE A 310 -4.43 -19.42 -0.22
CA PHE A 310 -4.87 -19.00 -1.54
C PHE A 310 -4.24 -17.65 -1.89
N TYR A 311 -3.52 -17.59 -3.00
CA TYR A 311 -2.76 -16.42 -3.44
C TYR A 311 -2.82 -16.29 -4.97
N ASN A 312 -2.38 -15.18 -5.53
CA ASN A 312 -2.25 -14.94 -6.96
C ASN A 312 -0.76 -14.83 -7.32
N SER A 313 -0.23 -15.79 -8.09
CA SER A 313 1.18 -15.77 -8.50
C SER A 313 1.54 -14.63 -9.44
N GLN A 314 0.56 -14.03 -10.12
CA GLN A 314 0.75 -12.92 -11.05
C GLN A 314 0.77 -11.55 -10.36
N SER A 315 0.55 -11.51 -9.04
CA SER A 315 0.51 -10.27 -8.26
C SER A 315 1.70 -10.16 -7.31
N SER A 316 2.48 -9.08 -7.45
CA SER A 316 3.64 -8.81 -6.58
C SER A 316 3.25 -8.60 -5.11
N TYR A 317 2.03 -8.12 -4.85
CA TYR A 317 1.45 -8.02 -3.50
C TYR A 317 1.16 -9.41 -2.94
N SER A 318 0.33 -10.17 -3.67
CA SER A 318 -0.17 -11.45 -3.18
C SER A 318 0.96 -12.46 -2.92
N LYS A 319 1.92 -12.54 -3.85
CA LYS A 319 3.10 -13.37 -3.71
C LYS A 319 3.95 -12.95 -2.50
N SER A 320 4.23 -11.65 -2.35
CA SER A 320 5.06 -11.14 -1.26
C SER A 320 4.43 -11.42 0.12
N LEU A 321 3.12 -11.22 0.26
CA LEU A 321 2.41 -11.53 1.49
C LEU A 321 2.35 -13.03 1.78
N GLN A 322 2.14 -13.86 0.75
CA GLN A 322 2.16 -15.31 0.87
C GLN A 322 3.53 -15.80 1.36
N GLU A 323 4.62 -15.32 0.75
CA GLU A 323 5.98 -15.68 1.13
C GLU A 323 6.29 -15.25 2.57
N ALA A 324 5.99 -14.00 2.94
CA ALA A 324 6.21 -13.49 4.30
C ALA A 324 5.44 -14.30 5.36
N PHE A 325 4.19 -14.66 5.06
CA PHE A 325 3.36 -15.52 5.92
C PHE A 325 3.96 -16.93 6.04
N SER A 326 4.22 -17.60 4.91
CA SER A 326 4.71 -18.98 4.89
C SER A 326 6.09 -19.12 5.52
N THR A 327 6.99 -18.16 5.29
CA THR A 327 8.30 -18.12 5.95
C THR A 327 8.17 -17.95 7.45
N THR A 328 7.36 -17.00 7.93
CA THR A 328 7.16 -16.81 9.37
C THR A 328 6.55 -18.07 10.01
N LEU A 329 5.53 -18.64 9.38
CA LEU A 329 4.87 -19.85 9.87
C LEU A 329 5.85 -21.02 10.03
N GLY A 330 6.69 -21.26 9.00
CA GLY A 330 7.70 -22.33 9.04
C GLY A 330 8.75 -22.13 10.13
N LEU A 331 9.21 -20.88 10.33
CA LEU A 331 10.16 -20.54 11.39
C LEU A 331 9.56 -20.69 12.79
N GLU A 332 8.24 -20.55 12.94
CA GLU A 332 7.53 -20.63 14.22
C GLU A 332 6.81 -21.99 14.42
N GLY A 333 7.19 -23.01 13.66
CA GLY A 333 6.80 -24.40 13.90
C GLY A 333 5.49 -24.86 13.26
N GLY A 334 4.91 -24.07 12.36
CA GLY A 334 3.80 -24.48 11.50
C GLY A 334 4.25 -24.93 10.11
N GLN A 335 3.29 -25.35 9.29
CA GLN A 335 3.53 -25.83 7.93
C GLN A 335 2.35 -25.51 7.03
N VAL A 336 2.56 -24.96 5.84
CA VAL A 336 1.48 -24.81 4.85
C VAL A 336 1.07 -26.20 4.34
N ALA A 337 -0.21 -26.56 4.51
CA ALA A 337 -0.77 -27.80 3.94
C ALA A 337 -0.77 -27.77 2.40
N LYS A 338 -1.17 -26.62 1.83
CA LYS A 338 -1.25 -26.44 0.39
C LYS A 338 -1.19 -24.96 0.02
N LEU A 339 -0.45 -24.65 -1.05
CA LEU A 339 -0.54 -23.38 -1.76
C LEU A 339 -1.46 -23.55 -2.97
N VAL A 340 -2.40 -22.62 -3.14
CA VAL A 340 -3.35 -22.61 -4.25
C VAL A 340 -3.25 -21.28 -4.98
N ASP A 341 -2.90 -21.34 -6.26
CA ASP A 341 -2.84 -20.16 -7.12
C ASP A 341 -4.21 -19.86 -7.74
N LEU A 342 -4.83 -18.78 -7.27
CA LEU A 342 -6.13 -18.27 -7.71
C LEU A 342 -6.14 -17.83 -9.18
N SER A 343 -4.97 -17.63 -9.80
CA SER A 343 -4.88 -17.31 -11.24
C SER A 343 -5.09 -18.52 -12.15
N GLN A 344 -5.02 -19.74 -11.61
CA GLN A 344 -4.97 -20.99 -12.40
C GLN A 344 -6.31 -21.74 -12.51
N GLY A 345 -7.44 -21.13 -12.14
CA GLY A 345 -8.78 -21.72 -12.34
C GLY A 345 -9.64 -21.74 -11.09
N ASN A 346 -10.46 -22.79 -10.92
CA ASN A 346 -11.47 -22.85 -9.86
C ASN A 346 -10.90 -23.37 -8.52
N PRO A 347 -10.65 -22.51 -7.51
CA PRO A 347 -9.95 -22.90 -6.28
C PRO A 347 -10.80 -23.75 -5.33
N THR A 348 -12.08 -23.94 -5.64
CA THR A 348 -13.09 -24.48 -4.74
C THR A 348 -12.91 -25.96 -4.42
N ALA A 349 -12.30 -26.73 -5.34
CA ALA A 349 -12.04 -28.15 -5.14
C ALA A 349 -10.91 -28.41 -4.13
N GLU A 350 -10.10 -27.39 -3.85
CA GLU A 350 -8.82 -27.55 -3.13
C GLU A 350 -8.98 -27.66 -1.61
N LEU A 351 -10.14 -27.28 -1.08
CA LEU A 351 -10.43 -27.39 0.36
C LEU A 351 -10.61 -28.85 0.80
N GLN A 352 -11.24 -29.67 -0.03
CA GLN A 352 -11.54 -31.07 0.30
C GLN A 352 -10.26 -31.90 0.37
N GLY A 353 -10.08 -32.64 1.46
CA GLY A 353 -8.91 -33.52 1.64
C GLY A 353 -7.59 -32.80 1.86
N SER A 354 -7.58 -31.46 1.97
CA SER A 354 -6.37 -30.66 2.24
C SER A 354 -5.71 -30.99 3.59
N GLY A 355 -6.49 -31.48 4.55
CA GLY A 355 -6.07 -31.63 5.94
C GLY A 355 -5.79 -30.31 6.64
N ALA A 356 -6.17 -29.18 6.04
CA ALA A 356 -5.91 -27.87 6.61
C ALA A 356 -6.75 -27.63 7.88
N ASP A 357 -6.19 -26.87 8.82
CA ASP A 357 -6.85 -26.47 10.07
C ASP A 357 -7.28 -24.98 10.10
N ALA A 358 -6.93 -24.24 9.04
CA ALA A 358 -7.27 -22.85 8.79
C ALA A 358 -7.20 -22.54 7.27
N ILE A 359 -7.85 -21.45 6.85
CA ILE A 359 -7.76 -20.90 5.49
C ILE A 359 -7.10 -19.52 5.54
N VAL A 360 -6.19 -19.25 4.61
CA VAL A 360 -5.55 -17.95 4.45
C VAL A 360 -5.82 -17.42 3.03
N LEU A 361 -6.47 -16.26 2.93
CA LEU A 361 -6.90 -15.65 1.67
C LEU A 361 -6.09 -14.38 1.38
N LEU A 362 -5.26 -14.43 0.34
CA LEU A 362 -4.36 -13.32 -0.04
C LEU A 362 -4.58 -12.91 -1.51
N PRO A 363 -5.81 -12.60 -1.96
CA PRO A 363 -6.05 -12.22 -3.34
C PRO A 363 -5.55 -10.81 -3.62
N ASP A 364 -5.44 -10.47 -4.90
CA ASP A 364 -5.45 -9.09 -5.38
C ASP A 364 -6.82 -8.75 -6.01
N SER A 365 -6.94 -7.59 -6.67
CA SER A 365 -8.22 -7.21 -7.31
C SER A 365 -8.68 -8.22 -8.36
N ALA A 366 -7.77 -8.78 -9.17
CA ALA A 366 -8.11 -9.71 -10.24
C ALA A 366 -8.63 -11.06 -9.73
N THR A 367 -8.16 -11.52 -8.57
CA THR A 367 -8.51 -12.83 -7.97
C THR A 367 -9.47 -12.73 -6.80
N PHE A 368 -10.01 -11.53 -6.52
CA PHE A 368 -10.86 -11.25 -5.37
C PHE A 368 -12.13 -12.13 -5.33
N ASP A 369 -12.83 -12.25 -6.46
CA ASP A 369 -14.08 -13.04 -6.54
C ASP A 369 -13.83 -14.53 -6.34
N ALA A 370 -12.68 -15.04 -6.80
CA ALA A 370 -12.27 -16.41 -6.54
C ALA A 370 -12.05 -16.66 -5.04
N ALA A 371 -11.45 -15.72 -4.32
CA ALA A 371 -11.28 -15.81 -2.86
C ALA A 371 -12.62 -15.73 -2.11
N ILE A 372 -13.58 -14.92 -2.58
CA ILE A 372 -14.95 -14.90 -2.03
C ILE A 372 -15.64 -16.26 -2.21
N ALA A 373 -15.47 -16.91 -3.36
CA ALA A 373 -16.02 -18.25 -3.58
C ALA A 373 -15.43 -19.29 -2.60
N VAL A 374 -14.12 -19.20 -2.31
CA VAL A 374 -13.49 -20.04 -1.25
C VAL A 374 -14.14 -19.80 0.11
N ALA A 375 -14.34 -18.54 0.50
CA ALA A 375 -14.97 -18.20 1.77
C ALA A 375 -16.41 -18.73 1.88
N GLN A 376 -17.20 -18.65 0.80
CA GLN A 376 -18.57 -19.17 0.75
C GLN A 376 -18.62 -20.70 0.93
N LEU A 377 -17.67 -21.43 0.36
CA LEU A 377 -17.62 -22.89 0.48
C LEU A 377 -17.13 -23.40 1.82
N ASN A 378 -16.32 -22.61 2.53
CA ASN A 378 -15.89 -22.96 3.86
C ASN A 378 -17.08 -23.17 4.81
N GLN A 379 -18.22 -22.48 4.60
CA GLN A 379 -19.42 -22.61 5.45
C GLN A 379 -19.13 -22.49 6.96
N GLY A 380 -18.08 -21.76 7.34
CA GLY A 380 -17.64 -21.61 8.73
C GLY A 380 -16.93 -22.83 9.34
N GLN A 381 -16.51 -23.82 8.54
CA GLN A 381 -15.84 -25.03 9.04
C GLN A 381 -14.42 -24.76 9.55
N LEU A 382 -13.64 -23.95 8.83
CA LEU A 382 -12.28 -23.55 9.21
C LEU A 382 -12.23 -22.06 9.56
N PRO A 383 -11.43 -21.65 10.56
CA PRO A 383 -11.15 -20.24 10.78
C PRO A 383 -10.43 -19.66 9.55
N MET A 384 -10.78 -18.42 9.20
CA MET A 384 -10.24 -17.74 8.02
C MET A 384 -9.44 -16.51 8.42
N LEU A 385 -8.30 -16.34 7.78
CA LEU A 385 -7.45 -15.16 7.86
C LEU A 385 -7.30 -14.56 6.47
N ALA A 386 -7.19 -13.24 6.37
CA ALA A 386 -7.00 -12.56 5.08
C ALA A 386 -6.09 -11.34 5.16
N GLY A 387 -5.46 -11.03 4.02
CA GLY A 387 -4.68 -9.80 3.85
C GLY A 387 -5.56 -8.55 3.71
N ASP A 388 -4.93 -7.37 3.74
CA ASP A 388 -5.62 -6.07 3.72
C ASP A 388 -6.48 -5.82 2.46
N ALA A 389 -6.22 -6.54 1.37
CA ALA A 389 -7.06 -6.54 0.18
C ALA A 389 -8.52 -6.91 0.47
N PHE A 390 -8.83 -7.65 1.55
CA PHE A 390 -10.20 -7.95 1.96
C PHE A 390 -10.92 -6.79 2.65
N TYR A 391 -10.21 -5.75 3.10
CA TYR A 391 -10.83 -4.59 3.74
C TYR A 391 -11.47 -3.67 2.69
N ARG A 392 -12.65 -4.08 2.22
CA ARG A 392 -13.45 -3.40 1.19
C ARG A 392 -14.94 -3.62 1.47
N ILE A 393 -15.79 -2.67 1.09
CA ILE A 393 -17.24 -2.81 1.28
C ILE A 393 -17.80 -3.97 0.44
N GLU A 394 -17.23 -4.18 -0.75
CA GLU A 394 -17.57 -5.23 -1.68
C GLU A 394 -17.34 -6.63 -1.07
N ALA A 395 -16.34 -6.78 -0.19
CA ALA A 395 -16.12 -8.03 0.54
C ALA A 395 -17.31 -8.36 1.43
N LEU A 396 -17.78 -7.38 2.20
CA LEU A 396 -18.90 -7.55 3.12
C LEU A 396 -20.21 -7.78 2.36
N GLN A 397 -20.39 -7.14 1.19
CA GLN A 397 -21.57 -7.33 0.33
C GLN A 397 -21.60 -8.72 -0.33
N LYS A 398 -20.47 -9.16 -0.91
CA LYS A 398 -20.40 -10.42 -1.66
C LYS A 398 -20.26 -11.65 -0.76
N GLY A 399 -19.49 -11.53 0.32
CA GLY A 399 -19.26 -12.62 1.27
C GLY A 399 -20.34 -12.70 2.35
N GLY A 400 -20.77 -11.56 2.89
CA GLY A 400 -21.80 -11.51 3.94
C GLY A 400 -21.51 -12.48 5.08
N ALA A 401 -22.49 -13.33 5.39
CA ALA A 401 -22.40 -14.28 6.50
C ALA A 401 -21.23 -15.26 6.38
N SER A 402 -20.77 -15.60 5.16
CA SER A 402 -19.65 -16.54 4.97
C SER A 402 -18.32 -16.00 5.47
N LEU A 403 -18.20 -14.67 5.60
CA LEU A 403 -17.00 -14.03 6.13
C LEU A 403 -17.04 -13.86 7.65
N THR A 404 -18.15 -14.16 8.33
CA THR A 404 -18.26 -13.98 9.79
C THR A 404 -17.12 -14.68 10.53
N GLY A 405 -16.43 -13.97 11.42
CA GLY A 405 -15.27 -14.46 12.16
C GLY A 405 -13.95 -14.44 11.38
N THR A 406 -13.96 -14.02 10.11
CA THR A 406 -12.72 -13.85 9.32
C THR A 406 -11.90 -12.71 9.90
N VAL A 407 -10.62 -12.98 10.18
CA VAL A 407 -9.69 -11.99 10.68
C VAL A 407 -8.88 -11.41 9.52
N VAL A 408 -8.87 -10.09 9.39
CA VAL A 408 -8.20 -9.33 8.34
C VAL A 408 -7.17 -8.41 8.97
N THR A 409 -5.98 -8.34 8.39
CA THR A 409 -4.99 -7.32 8.76
C THR A 409 -5.26 -5.99 8.09
N VAL A 410 -5.15 -4.89 8.82
CA VAL A 410 -5.21 -3.53 8.27
C VAL A 410 -4.20 -2.61 8.94
N PRO A 411 -3.67 -1.59 8.25
CA PRO A 411 -2.69 -0.68 8.86
C PRO A 411 -3.34 0.40 9.74
N TRP A 412 -4.66 0.58 9.63
CA TRP A 412 -5.41 1.59 10.38
C TRP A 412 -6.91 1.25 10.40
N HIS A 413 -7.61 1.71 11.44
CA HIS A 413 -9.07 1.58 11.54
C HIS A 413 -9.68 2.80 12.25
N PRO A 414 -10.84 3.33 11.78
CA PRO A 414 -11.41 4.56 12.34
C PRO A 414 -11.76 4.47 13.84
N LEU A 415 -12.15 3.29 14.36
CA LEU A 415 -12.40 3.09 15.81
C LEU A 415 -11.14 3.13 16.68
N LYS A 416 -9.95 3.01 16.08
CA LYS A 416 -8.65 3.05 16.76
C LYS A 416 -7.84 4.26 16.30
N SER A 417 -8.48 5.24 15.65
CA SER A 417 -7.82 6.43 15.09
C SER A 417 -7.41 7.40 16.19
N THR A 418 -6.11 7.61 16.35
CA THR A 418 -5.53 8.71 17.10
C THR A 418 -4.42 9.36 16.24
N PRO A 419 -4.45 10.69 15.98
CA PRO A 419 -5.43 11.73 16.39
C PRO A 419 -6.86 11.52 15.80
N PRO A 420 -7.87 12.35 16.14
CA PRO A 420 -9.28 12.17 15.71
C PRO A 420 -9.53 12.47 14.22
N PHE A 421 -8.60 12.09 13.33
CA PHE A 421 -8.71 12.22 11.89
C PHE A 421 -9.99 11.58 11.34
N ALA A 422 -10.40 10.42 11.86
CA ALA A 422 -11.62 9.74 11.42
C ALA A 422 -12.88 10.60 11.56
N GLN A 423 -12.99 11.40 12.64
CA GLN A 423 -14.15 12.26 12.87
C GLN A 423 -14.18 13.45 11.90
N THR A 424 -13.05 14.14 11.73
CA THR A 424 -12.95 15.25 10.77
C THR A 424 -13.21 14.79 9.34
N SER A 425 -12.62 13.65 8.96
CA SER A 425 -12.74 13.10 7.61
C SER A 425 -14.16 12.61 7.33
N SER A 426 -14.80 11.93 8.28
CA SER A 426 -16.20 11.52 8.11
C SER A 426 -17.14 12.72 7.99
N GLY A 427 -16.87 13.78 8.74
CA GLY A 427 -17.49 15.09 8.54
C GLY A 427 -17.31 15.60 7.12
N LEU A 428 -16.10 15.62 6.56
CA LEU A 428 -15.84 16.13 5.20
C LEU A 428 -16.56 15.32 4.11
N TRP A 429 -16.45 13.99 4.20
CA TRP A 429 -16.88 13.05 3.16
C TRP A 429 -18.33 12.58 3.29
N GLY A 430 -18.97 12.85 4.43
CA GLY A 430 -20.36 12.45 4.70
C GLY A 430 -20.52 10.96 5.03
N GLY A 431 -19.43 10.28 5.39
CA GLY A 431 -19.40 8.86 5.71
C GLY A 431 -18.02 8.44 6.19
N ASP A 432 -17.91 7.25 6.75
CA ASP A 432 -16.63 6.75 7.24
C ASP A 432 -15.58 6.63 6.13
N VAL A 433 -14.34 6.92 6.52
CA VAL A 433 -13.16 6.72 5.68
C VAL A 433 -12.40 5.47 6.13
N ASN A 434 -11.54 4.97 5.24
CA ASN A 434 -10.72 3.80 5.52
C ASN A 434 -9.22 4.12 5.57
N TRP A 435 -8.42 3.08 5.75
CA TRP A 435 -6.98 3.19 5.84
C TRP A 435 -6.32 3.73 4.56
N ARG A 436 -6.89 3.50 3.36
CA ARG A 436 -6.36 4.06 2.11
C ARG A 436 -6.47 5.59 2.13
N THR A 437 -7.60 6.12 2.60
CA THR A 437 -7.76 7.56 2.83
C THR A 437 -6.78 8.08 3.87
N ALA A 438 -6.64 7.42 5.02
CA ALA A 438 -5.72 7.84 6.08
C ALA A 438 -4.25 7.86 5.60
N LEU A 439 -3.80 6.80 4.94
CA LEU A 439 -2.40 6.70 4.49
C LEU A 439 -2.10 7.58 3.27
N SER A 440 -3.05 7.82 2.37
CA SER A 440 -2.88 8.81 1.30
C SER A 440 -2.82 10.25 1.84
N TYR A 441 -3.57 10.56 2.90
CA TYR A 441 -3.43 11.82 3.64
C TYR A 441 -2.03 11.93 4.26
N ASP A 442 -1.55 10.87 4.91
CA ASP A 442 -0.20 10.85 5.51
C ASP A 442 0.91 11.04 4.48
N ALA A 443 0.81 10.39 3.32
CA ALA A 443 1.77 10.56 2.23
C ALA A 443 1.83 12.01 1.75
N PHE A 444 0.68 12.68 1.65
CA PHE A 444 0.62 14.10 1.28
C PHE A 444 1.25 14.99 2.35
N GLN A 445 0.91 14.77 3.62
CA GLN A 445 1.47 15.52 4.75
C GLN A 445 3.00 15.38 4.81
N ALA A 446 3.53 14.18 4.58
CA ALA A 446 4.97 13.95 4.52
C ALA A 446 5.65 14.76 3.39
N LEU A 447 5.08 14.77 2.18
CA LEU A 447 5.60 15.59 1.07
C LEU A 447 5.52 17.10 1.39
N SER A 448 4.43 17.55 1.99
CA SER A 448 4.23 18.95 2.38
C SER A 448 5.23 19.40 3.46
N SER A 449 5.44 18.58 4.50
CA SER A 449 6.45 18.83 5.52
C SER A 449 7.86 18.79 4.95
N ALA A 450 8.17 17.85 4.05
CA ALA A 450 9.48 17.76 3.40
C ALA A 450 9.78 18.96 2.50
N ARG A 451 8.78 19.50 1.79
CA ARG A 451 8.91 20.80 1.09
C ARG A 451 9.33 21.91 2.05
N THR A 452 8.71 21.98 3.22
CA THR A 452 8.99 23.01 4.23
C THR A 452 10.41 22.86 4.78
N VAL A 453 10.80 21.64 5.17
CA VAL A 453 12.16 21.33 5.65
C VAL A 453 13.22 21.63 4.58
N GLY A 454 12.94 21.29 3.33
CA GLY A 454 13.82 21.55 2.19
C GLY A 454 13.81 22.99 1.68
N ASN A 455 13.00 23.89 2.27
CA ASN A 455 12.80 25.27 1.80
C ASN A 455 12.46 25.38 0.30
N VAL A 456 11.58 24.49 -0.18
CA VAL A 456 11.32 24.35 -1.61
C VAL A 456 10.25 25.31 -2.14
N THR A 457 10.58 25.99 -3.23
CA THR A 457 9.75 26.97 -3.94
C THR A 457 9.46 26.50 -5.39
N PRO A 458 8.39 27.01 -6.04
CA PRO A 458 8.03 26.64 -7.40
C PRO A 458 9.13 26.77 -8.47
N ALA A 459 10.10 27.67 -8.27
CA ALA A 459 11.13 27.95 -9.27
C ALA A 459 12.28 26.92 -9.32
N GLN A 460 12.36 25.97 -8.38
CA GLN A 460 13.55 25.12 -8.21
C GLN A 460 13.56 23.84 -9.04
N GLY A 461 12.46 23.47 -9.70
CA GLY A 461 12.39 22.30 -10.59
C GLY A 461 13.02 21.03 -10.00
N GLN A 462 13.99 20.44 -10.71
CA GLN A 462 14.70 19.23 -10.27
C GLN A 462 15.45 19.41 -8.94
N GLN A 463 16.04 20.58 -8.66
CA GLN A 463 16.71 20.84 -7.39
C GLN A 463 15.72 20.80 -6.22
N GLY A 464 14.50 21.29 -6.44
CA GLY A 464 13.41 21.21 -5.46
C GLY A 464 13.00 19.77 -5.16
N ARG A 465 12.91 18.91 -6.19
CA ARG A 465 12.65 17.47 -6.01
C ARG A 465 13.74 16.78 -5.20
N ALA A 466 15.00 17.05 -5.53
CA ALA A 466 16.14 16.52 -4.80
C ALA A 466 16.11 16.91 -3.32
N ALA A 467 15.81 18.19 -3.04
CA ALA A 467 15.70 18.70 -1.68
C ALA A 467 14.55 18.04 -0.88
N ILE A 468 13.38 17.81 -1.51
CA ILE A 468 12.27 17.08 -0.87
C ILE A 468 12.67 15.64 -0.56
N GLY A 469 13.27 14.92 -1.51
CA GLY A 469 13.71 13.54 -1.29
C GLY A 469 14.77 13.43 -0.17
N GLN A 470 15.73 14.36 -0.15
CA GLN A 470 16.72 14.45 0.92
C GLN A 470 16.09 14.75 2.28
N ALA A 471 15.11 15.65 2.33
CA ALA A 471 14.37 15.96 3.55
C ALA A 471 13.63 14.72 4.08
N LEU A 472 12.95 13.96 3.22
CA LEU A 472 12.27 12.71 3.60
C LEU A 472 13.25 11.64 4.14
N ALA A 473 14.45 11.54 3.54
CA ALA A 473 15.47 10.56 3.94
C ALA A 473 16.30 10.98 5.18
N ALA A 474 16.11 12.19 5.70
CA ALA A 474 16.89 12.69 6.83
C ALA A 474 16.51 11.97 8.13
N GLN A 475 17.51 11.61 8.96
CA GLN A 475 17.30 10.88 10.23
C GLN A 475 16.38 11.60 11.24
N GLY A 476 16.28 12.94 11.16
CA GLY A 476 15.43 13.75 12.02
C GLY A 476 14.09 14.16 11.38
N PHE A 477 13.77 13.65 10.19
CA PHE A 477 12.52 13.98 9.53
C PHE A 477 11.32 13.47 10.33
N SER A 478 10.33 14.35 10.51
CA SER A 478 9.05 14.00 11.11
C SER A 478 7.95 14.86 10.51
N ALA A 479 6.81 14.24 10.20
CA ALA A 479 5.58 14.91 9.79
C ALA A 479 4.41 14.42 10.65
N ASN A 480 3.37 15.24 10.81
CA ASN A 480 2.16 14.85 11.52
C ASN A 480 1.10 14.33 10.53
N GLY A 481 0.66 13.10 10.74
CA GLY A 481 -0.39 12.44 9.95
C GLY A 481 -1.60 11.99 10.76
N SER A 482 -2.56 11.42 10.05
CA SER A 482 -3.73 10.71 10.55
C SER A 482 -3.39 9.47 11.38
N THR A 483 -2.21 8.87 11.15
CA THR A 483 -1.71 7.71 11.90
C THR A 483 -0.61 8.07 12.90
N GLY A 484 -0.53 9.35 13.31
CA GLY A 484 0.50 9.87 14.20
C GLY A 484 1.74 10.38 13.45
N ALA A 485 2.89 10.37 14.13
CA ALA A 485 4.15 10.86 13.58
C ALA A 485 4.64 9.96 12.42
N ILE A 486 5.08 10.59 11.33
CA ILE A 486 5.58 9.95 10.12
C ILE A 486 7.08 10.19 10.02
N SER A 487 7.86 9.12 9.99
CA SER A 487 9.29 9.12 9.72
C SER A 487 9.65 7.86 8.94
N PHE A 488 10.80 7.88 8.26
CA PHE A 488 11.24 6.80 7.39
C PHE A 488 12.56 6.21 7.86
N LEU A 489 12.66 4.90 7.79
CA LEU A 489 13.91 4.16 7.90
C LEU A 489 14.80 4.45 6.67
N PRO A 490 16.11 4.14 6.73
CA PRO A 490 16.98 4.28 5.57
C PRO A 490 16.51 3.51 4.32
N SER A 491 15.69 2.46 4.50
CA SER A 491 15.05 1.72 3.41
C SER A 491 13.90 2.46 2.72
N GLY A 492 13.47 3.61 3.24
CA GLY A 492 12.24 4.29 2.83
C GLY A 492 10.96 3.73 3.47
N ASP A 493 11.08 2.66 4.26
CA ASP A 493 9.96 2.07 4.99
C ASP A 493 9.61 2.86 6.24
N ARG A 494 8.35 2.77 6.65
CA ARG A 494 7.91 3.22 7.97
C ARG A 494 7.77 2.03 8.92
N ASN A 495 8.35 2.15 10.11
CA ASN A 495 8.14 1.17 11.18
C ASN A 495 6.82 1.46 11.90
N THR A 496 5.76 0.74 11.54
CA THR A 496 4.43 0.91 12.13
C THR A 496 3.76 -0.45 12.36
N THR A 497 2.77 -0.46 13.25
CA THR A 497 2.03 -1.66 13.62
C THR A 497 0.91 -1.97 12.64
N VAL A 498 0.58 -3.25 12.53
CA VAL A 498 -0.62 -3.74 11.83
C VAL A 498 -1.70 -4.03 12.87
N LEU A 499 -2.95 -3.68 12.56
CA LEU A 499 -4.13 -4.01 13.34
C LEU A 499 -4.80 -5.26 12.78
N LEU A 500 -5.49 -6.00 13.66
CA LEU A 500 -6.38 -7.07 13.27
C LEU A 500 -7.83 -6.58 13.42
N VAL A 501 -8.64 -6.82 12.40
CA VAL A 501 -10.09 -6.63 12.42
C VAL A 501 -10.78 -7.94 12.12
N GLU A 502 -11.94 -8.16 12.71
CA GLU A 502 -12.76 -9.34 12.48
C GLU A 502 -14.07 -8.92 11.81
N VAL A 503 -14.51 -9.69 10.82
CA VAL A 503 -15.83 -9.48 10.21
C VAL A 503 -16.91 -9.98 11.17
N ARG A 504 -17.80 -9.09 11.59
CA ARG A 504 -18.91 -9.39 12.52
C ARG A 504 -20.22 -8.80 12.03
N PRO A 505 -21.39 -9.33 12.44
CA PRO A 505 -22.67 -8.66 12.21
C PRO A 505 -22.63 -7.23 12.75
N GLY A 506 -23.14 -6.28 11.98
CA GLY A 506 -22.97 -4.86 12.26
C GLY A 506 -23.79 -3.97 11.34
N THR A 507 -23.81 -2.67 11.61
CA THR A 507 -24.64 -1.70 10.88
C THR A 507 -23.86 -0.52 10.34
N ARG A 508 -22.58 -0.37 10.69
CA ARG A 508 -21.76 0.80 10.34
C ARG A 508 -21.52 0.90 8.83
N SER A 509 -21.28 -0.23 8.19
CA SER A 509 -21.02 -0.33 6.75
C SER A 509 -22.30 -0.20 5.90
N GLY A 510 -23.48 -0.43 6.50
CA GLY A 510 -24.75 -0.57 5.80
C GLY A 510 -24.96 -1.92 5.09
N THR A 511 -24.05 -2.88 5.23
CA THR A 511 -24.16 -4.21 4.58
C THR A 511 -24.70 -5.31 5.50
N GLY A 512 -24.96 -4.99 6.77
CA GLY A 512 -25.29 -5.97 7.81
C GLY A 512 -24.07 -6.61 8.48
N PHE A 513 -22.86 -6.28 8.02
CA PHE A 513 -21.59 -6.77 8.57
C PHE A 513 -20.58 -5.64 8.65
N ASP A 514 -19.67 -5.67 9.62
CA ASP A 514 -18.64 -4.66 9.84
C ASP A 514 -17.27 -5.33 10.06
N PHE A 515 -16.21 -4.63 9.67
CA PHE A 515 -14.87 -4.92 10.19
C PHE A 515 -14.74 -4.30 11.58
N VAL A 516 -14.47 -5.12 12.59
CA VAL A 516 -14.39 -4.69 13.99
C VAL A 516 -12.99 -4.98 14.52
N PRO A 517 -12.24 -3.98 15.02
CA PRO A 517 -10.92 -4.20 15.59
C PRO A 517 -10.95 -5.22 16.71
N LEU A 518 -9.97 -6.13 16.70
CA LEU A 518 -9.68 -6.96 17.84
C LEU A 518 -9.13 -6.11 19.01
N PRO A 519 -9.28 -6.59 20.27
CA PRO A 519 -8.87 -5.86 21.47
C PRO A 519 -7.45 -5.32 21.42
#